data_AF-A0A523XDM3-F1
#
_entry.id   AF-A0A523XDM3-F1
#
_cell.length_a   1.000
_cell.length_b   1.000
_cell.length_c   1.000
_cell.angle_alpha   90.00
_cell.angle_beta   90.00
_cell.angle_gamma   90.00
#
_symmetry.space_group_name_H-M   'P 1'
#
loop_
_entity.id
_entity.type
_entity.pdbx_description
1 polymer ?
#
loop_
_entity_poly.entity_id
_entity_poly.type
_entity_poly.pdbx_seq_one_letter_code
_entity_poly.pdbx_strand_id
1 'polypeptide(L)'
;MRLERNDILKLTGLFFFGIAMGYMEAAPVIYLRELYYPEGFHIISEQSLKVVPIRILLTEAGREIATIIMLISLSILIARKDWLKRFAYFIFTFSIWDITYYLWLYILIKWPESLLANDVLFLIPRPWLGPVIAPILICLSLIFITFLILSSKKEILSLKELLKMWKYLIYLLVAIWVIISAFILWQHRLFYLWNNVIVGIFIGIFTIFLLLRKKQ
;
A
#
# COMPACT_ATOMS: atom_id res chain seq x y z
N MET A 1 2.53 22.80 -10.25
CA MET A 1 2.04 22.18 -9.00
C MET A 1 2.86 22.76 -7.87
N ARG A 2 2.25 23.51 -6.94
CA ARG A 2 2.99 24.10 -5.81
C ARG A 2 2.32 23.64 -4.53
N LEU A 3 3.06 22.90 -3.71
CA LEU A 3 2.61 22.44 -2.39
C LEU A 3 2.64 23.62 -1.41
N GLU A 4 1.71 23.62 -0.47
CA GLU A 4 1.73 24.58 0.63
C GLU A 4 2.83 24.21 1.63
N ARG A 5 3.41 25.22 2.28
CA ARG A 5 4.48 25.00 3.29
C ARG A 5 4.04 24.07 4.41
N ASN A 6 2.78 24.16 4.83
CA ASN A 6 2.21 23.28 5.86
C ASN A 6 2.09 21.83 5.39
N ASP A 7 1.78 21.60 4.12
CA ASP A 7 1.73 20.24 3.56
C ASP A 7 3.11 19.61 3.52
N ILE A 8 4.14 20.38 3.14
CA ILE A 8 5.54 19.90 3.13
C ILE A 8 5.94 19.44 4.54
N LEU A 9 5.69 20.27 5.57
CA LEU A 9 6.04 19.91 6.95
C LEU A 9 5.34 18.62 7.40
N LYS A 10 4.05 18.47 7.09
CA LYS A 10 3.28 17.27 7.40
C LYS A 10 3.84 16.04 6.67
N LEU A 11 4.12 16.17 5.38
CA LEU A 11 4.72 15.08 4.59
C LEU A 11 6.09 14.67 5.13
N THR A 12 6.92 15.62 5.56
CA THR A 12 8.20 15.31 6.21
C THR A 12 8.01 14.51 7.49
N GLY A 13 7.08 14.93 8.37
CA GLY A 13 6.77 14.17 9.58
C GLY A 13 6.24 12.77 9.29
N LEU A 14 5.34 12.65 8.31
CA LEU A 14 4.78 11.37 7.87
C LEU A 14 5.83 10.45 7.22
N PHE A 15 6.80 11.03 6.52
CA PHE A 15 7.90 10.28 5.93
C PHE A 15 8.75 9.60 7.01
N PHE A 16 9.20 10.34 8.01
CA PHE A 16 9.97 9.76 9.12
C PHE A 16 9.13 8.81 9.99
N PHE A 17 7.85 9.12 10.22
CA PHE A 17 6.94 8.21 10.89
C PHE A 17 6.82 6.88 10.12
N GLY A 18 6.60 6.93 8.80
CA GLY A 18 6.51 5.76 7.94
C GLY A 18 7.77 4.90 7.99
N ILE A 19 8.95 5.52 7.92
CA ILE A 19 10.25 4.82 8.05
C ILE A 19 10.34 4.07 9.39
N ALA A 20 10.04 4.75 10.50
CA ALA A 20 10.13 4.15 11.83
C ALA A 20 9.09 3.03 12.02
N MET A 21 7.88 3.23 11.51
CA MET A 21 6.82 2.23 11.57
C MET A 21 7.15 1.02 10.70
N GLY A 22 7.80 1.20 9.55
CA GLY A 22 8.29 0.12 8.71
C GLY A 22 9.30 -0.78 9.41
N TYR A 23 10.14 -0.23 10.29
CA TYR A 23 11.05 -1.03 11.12
C TYR A 23 10.26 -1.88 12.13
N MET A 24 9.30 -1.26 12.81
CA MET A 24 8.43 -1.93 13.79
C MET A 24 7.62 -3.06 13.16
N GLU A 25 7.25 -2.92 11.89
CA GLU A 25 6.60 -3.95 11.09
C GLU A 25 7.56 -5.09 10.72
N ALA A 26 8.78 -4.75 10.29
CA ALA A 26 9.77 -5.72 9.85
C ALA A 26 10.27 -6.61 10.99
N ALA A 27 10.41 -6.08 12.20
CA ALA A 27 10.95 -6.79 13.36
C ALA A 27 10.22 -8.12 13.69
N PRO A 28 8.89 -8.16 13.91
CA PRO A 28 8.19 -9.42 14.16
C PRO A 28 8.23 -10.37 12.94
N VAL A 29 8.21 -9.84 11.72
CA VAL A 29 8.34 -10.67 10.51
C VAL A 29 9.69 -11.36 10.46
N ILE A 30 10.77 -10.67 10.82
CA ILE A 30 12.11 -11.27 10.94
C ILE A 30 12.07 -12.40 11.97
N TYR A 31 11.51 -12.18 13.16
CA TYR A 31 11.40 -13.23 14.17
C TYR A 31 10.62 -14.46 13.66
N LEU A 32 9.53 -14.24 12.91
CA LEU A 32 8.79 -15.34 12.30
C LEU A 32 9.60 -16.08 11.25
N ARG A 33 10.40 -15.39 10.44
CA ARG A 33 11.25 -16.02 9.44
C ARG A 33 12.38 -16.82 10.08
N GLU A 34 13.00 -16.31 11.13
CA GLU A 34 14.03 -17.06 11.88
C GLU A 34 13.45 -18.32 12.54
N LEU A 35 12.24 -18.23 13.12
CA LEU A 35 11.61 -19.36 13.82
C LEU A 35 11.07 -20.42 12.86
N TYR A 36 10.43 -20.00 11.78
CA TYR A 36 9.71 -20.93 10.89
C TYR A 36 10.50 -21.25 9.62
N TYR A 37 11.36 -20.35 9.12
CA TYR A 37 12.11 -20.50 7.86
C TYR A 37 13.64 -20.45 8.07
N PRO A 38 14.23 -21.31 8.93
CA PRO A 38 15.67 -21.28 9.22
C PRO A 38 16.56 -21.58 8.00
N GLU A 39 16.05 -22.32 7.01
CA GLU A 39 16.76 -22.68 5.77
C GLU A 39 16.64 -21.62 4.67
N GLY A 40 16.10 -20.44 4.99
CA GLY A 40 15.83 -19.37 4.03
C GLY A 40 14.36 -19.28 3.63
N PHE A 41 13.97 -18.07 3.23
CA PHE A 41 12.59 -17.72 2.91
C PHE A 41 12.33 -17.83 1.40
N HIS A 42 12.17 -19.05 0.89
CA HIS A 42 11.94 -19.30 -0.54
C HIS A 42 10.49 -19.69 -0.80
N ILE A 43 9.68 -18.75 -1.28
CA ILE A 43 8.27 -18.99 -1.63
C ILE A 43 8.12 -19.12 -3.14
N ILE A 44 7.72 -20.31 -3.58
CA ILE A 44 7.36 -20.56 -4.99
C ILE A 44 5.84 -20.54 -5.16
N SER A 45 5.10 -21.08 -4.18
CA SER A 45 3.64 -21.13 -4.17
C SER A 45 3.07 -21.13 -2.74
N GLU A 46 1.75 -20.97 -2.53
CA GLU A 46 1.14 -21.12 -1.19
C GLU A 46 1.42 -22.50 -0.58
N GLN A 47 1.59 -23.53 -1.40
CA GLN A 47 1.95 -24.88 -0.92
C GLN A 47 3.40 -24.94 -0.39
N SER A 48 4.24 -23.96 -0.72
CA SER A 48 5.58 -23.80 -0.15
C SER A 48 5.57 -23.11 1.21
N LEU A 49 4.43 -22.53 1.62
CA LEU A 49 4.31 -21.91 2.94
C LEU A 49 4.35 -23.01 4.01
N LYS A 50 5.20 -22.81 5.01
CA LYS A 50 5.29 -23.72 6.14
C LYS A 50 4.03 -23.66 6.99
N VAL A 51 3.71 -24.78 7.61
CA VAL A 51 2.59 -24.88 8.55
C VAL A 51 2.95 -24.13 9.82
N VAL A 52 2.35 -22.96 9.99
CA VAL A 52 2.47 -22.11 11.19
C VAL A 52 1.23 -22.33 12.07
N PRO A 53 1.35 -22.38 13.41
CA PRO A 53 0.20 -22.46 14.28
C PRO A 53 -0.84 -21.37 13.99
N ILE A 54 -2.12 -21.75 13.89
CA ILE A 54 -3.21 -20.82 13.54
C ILE A 54 -3.28 -19.60 14.46
N ARG A 55 -2.91 -19.76 15.73
CA ARG A 55 -2.86 -18.66 16.69
C ARG A 55 -1.89 -17.56 16.26
N ILE A 56 -0.73 -17.93 15.71
CA ILE A 56 0.28 -16.98 15.23
C ILE A 56 -0.19 -16.31 13.95
N LEU A 57 -0.79 -17.06 13.01
CA LEU A 57 -1.40 -16.47 11.81
C LEU A 57 -2.49 -15.45 12.15
N LEU A 58 -3.33 -15.74 13.15
CA LEU A 58 -4.34 -14.80 13.64
C LEU A 58 -3.72 -13.58 14.34
N THR A 59 -2.62 -13.76 15.07
CA THR A 59 -1.86 -12.64 15.65
C THR A 59 -1.31 -11.75 14.55
N GLU A 60 -0.72 -12.31 13.49
CA GLU A 60 -0.20 -11.52 12.36
C GLU A 60 -1.30 -10.82 11.57
N ALA A 61 -2.43 -11.48 11.33
CA ALA A 61 -3.60 -10.81 10.75
C ALA A 61 -4.09 -9.67 11.67
N GLY A 62 -4.17 -9.89 12.98
CA GLY A 62 -4.51 -8.83 13.94
C GLY A 62 -3.55 -7.65 13.89
N ARG A 63 -2.25 -7.93 13.71
CA ARG A 63 -1.18 -6.94 13.57
C ARG A 63 -1.34 -6.11 12.30
N GLU A 64 -1.60 -6.74 11.16
CA GLU A 64 -1.91 -6.06 9.89
C GLU A 64 -3.14 -5.15 10.00
N ILE A 65 -4.22 -5.62 10.63
CA ILE A 65 -5.42 -4.80 10.89
C ILE A 65 -5.06 -3.59 11.75
N ALA A 66 -4.29 -3.80 12.82
CA ALA A 66 -3.87 -2.73 13.71
C ALA A 66 -3.05 -1.67 12.96
N THR A 67 -2.13 -2.09 12.09
CA THR A 67 -1.34 -1.19 11.24
C THR A 67 -2.23 -0.31 10.35
N ILE A 68 -3.24 -0.88 9.70
CA ILE A 68 -4.20 -0.11 8.89
C ILE A 68 -5.00 0.88 9.76
N ILE A 69 -5.48 0.46 10.92
CA ILE A 69 -6.20 1.34 11.86
C ILE A 69 -5.32 2.51 12.33
N MET A 70 -4.04 2.25 12.62
CA MET A 70 -3.08 3.28 12.99
C MET A 70 -2.91 4.32 11.87
N LEU A 71 -2.72 3.87 10.62
CA LEU A 71 -2.55 4.76 9.47
C LEU A 71 -3.81 5.59 9.18
N ILE A 72 -5.00 4.97 9.26
CA ILE A 72 -6.27 5.68 9.11
C ILE A 72 -6.42 6.74 10.21
N SER A 73 -6.21 6.35 11.47
CA SER A 73 -6.26 7.25 12.63
C SER A 73 -5.32 8.44 12.46
N LEU A 74 -4.07 8.20 12.06
CA LEU A 74 -3.07 9.25 11.82
C LEU A 74 -3.52 10.22 10.73
N SER A 75 -4.05 9.72 9.61
CA SER A 75 -4.53 10.57 8.52
C SER A 75 -5.70 11.48 8.92
N ILE A 76 -6.62 10.97 9.75
CA ILE A 76 -7.77 11.71 10.30
C ILE A 76 -7.31 12.83 11.23
N LEU A 77 -6.25 12.60 12.02
CA LEU A 77 -5.69 13.58 12.93
C LEU A 77 -4.97 14.72 12.19
N ILE A 78 -4.26 14.42 11.09
CA ILE A 78 -3.47 15.41 10.33
C ILE A 78 -4.35 16.33 9.47
N ALA A 79 -5.46 15.82 8.96
CA ALA A 79 -6.41 16.58 8.15
C ALA A 79 -7.82 16.44 8.75
N ARG A 80 -8.36 17.52 9.34
CA ARG A 80 -9.64 17.45 10.05
C ARG A 80 -10.87 17.46 9.15
N LYS A 81 -11.01 18.41 8.22
CA LYS A 81 -12.26 18.55 7.43
C LYS A 81 -12.12 18.10 5.99
N ASP A 82 -10.89 17.97 5.51
CA ASP A 82 -10.62 17.69 4.11
C ASP A 82 -10.38 16.20 3.88
N TRP A 83 -11.40 15.53 3.35
CA TRP A 83 -11.34 14.10 3.02
C TRP A 83 -10.31 13.77 1.94
N LEU A 84 -10.04 14.67 0.99
CA LEU A 84 -9.01 14.44 -0.02
C LEU A 84 -7.61 14.52 0.60
N LYS A 85 -7.36 15.52 1.46
CA LYS A 85 -6.07 15.61 2.18
C LYS A 85 -5.88 14.42 3.14
N ARG A 86 -6.93 13.97 3.85
CA ARG A 86 -6.90 12.74 4.67
C ARG A 86 -6.45 11.54 3.83
N PHE A 87 -7.12 11.30 2.70
CA PHE A 87 -6.78 10.21 1.81
C PHE A 87 -5.35 10.33 1.27
N ALA A 88 -4.93 11.53 0.86
CA ALA A 88 -3.58 11.77 0.34
C ALA A 88 -2.48 11.50 1.39
N TYR A 89 -2.68 11.92 2.64
CA TYR A 89 -1.73 11.65 3.72
C TYR A 89 -1.74 10.17 4.15
N PHE A 90 -2.91 9.51 4.13
CA PHE A 90 -3.03 8.07 4.36
C PHE A 90 -2.21 7.28 3.34
N ILE A 91 -2.49 7.45 2.05
CA ILE A 91 -1.81 6.67 1.00
C ILE A 91 -0.32 7.01 0.93
N PHE A 92 0.07 8.25 1.25
CA PHE A 92 1.48 8.62 1.35
C PHE A 92 2.19 7.84 2.46
N THR A 93 1.65 7.88 3.67
CA THR A 93 2.27 7.24 4.83
C THR A 93 2.28 5.72 4.69
N PHE A 94 1.18 5.14 4.18
CA PHE A 94 1.09 3.73 3.81
C PHE A 94 2.21 3.35 2.84
N SER A 95 2.43 4.15 1.79
CA SER A 95 3.45 3.86 0.79
C SER A 95 4.88 3.94 1.33
N ILE A 96 5.16 4.91 2.21
CA ILE A 96 6.47 5.02 2.85
C ILE A 96 6.70 3.86 3.81
N TRP A 97 5.70 3.52 4.64
CA TRP A 97 5.77 2.36 5.53
C TRP A 97 6.08 1.06 4.78
N ASP A 98 5.34 0.78 3.70
CA ASP A 98 5.47 -0.47 2.95
C ASP A 98 6.82 -0.58 2.21
N ILE A 99 7.28 0.50 1.57
CA ILE A 99 8.62 0.53 0.95
C ILE A 99 9.71 0.36 2.00
N THR A 100 9.57 1.02 3.15
CA THR A 100 10.61 0.99 4.19
C THR A 100 10.61 -0.31 4.98
N TYR A 101 9.49 -1.01 5.07
CA TYR A 101 9.44 -2.40 5.54
C TYR A 101 10.43 -3.28 4.76
N TYR A 102 10.39 -3.24 3.42
CA TYR A 102 11.37 -3.97 2.60
C TYR A 102 12.79 -3.45 2.74
N LEU A 103 12.97 -2.13 2.92
CA LEU A 103 14.29 -1.56 3.21
C LEU A 103 14.89 -2.15 4.48
N TRP A 104 14.09 -2.27 5.55
CA TRP A 104 14.55 -2.82 6.82
C TRP A 104 14.80 -4.32 6.76
N LEU A 105 13.94 -5.08 6.06
CA LEU A 105 14.23 -6.50 5.77
C LEU A 105 15.56 -6.65 5.04
N TYR A 106 15.86 -5.77 4.08
CA TYR A 106 17.11 -5.84 3.33
C TYR A 106 18.32 -5.48 4.19
N ILE A 107 18.19 -4.47 5.03
CA ILE A 107 19.26 -4.05 5.96
C ILE A 107 19.57 -5.17 6.96
N LEU A 108 18.54 -5.79 7.55
CA LEU A 108 18.68 -6.70 8.68
C LEU A 108 18.97 -8.15 8.27
N ILE A 109 18.29 -8.65 7.24
CA ILE A 109 18.37 -10.06 6.81
C ILE A 109 18.65 -10.24 5.31
N LYS A 110 19.03 -9.17 4.60
CA LYS A 110 19.33 -9.19 3.15
C LYS A 110 18.18 -9.67 2.27
N TRP A 111 16.95 -9.53 2.74
CA TRP A 111 15.75 -9.84 1.97
C TRP A 111 15.11 -8.58 1.37
N PRO A 112 14.64 -8.59 0.10
CA PRO A 112 14.67 -9.72 -0.83
C PRO A 112 16.01 -9.87 -1.55
N GLU A 113 16.30 -11.09 -2.01
CA GLU A 113 17.47 -11.38 -2.83
C GLU A 113 17.43 -10.67 -4.19
N SER A 114 16.21 -10.47 -4.72
CA SER A 114 15.96 -9.67 -5.90
C SER A 114 14.57 -9.06 -5.82
N LEU A 115 14.32 -7.98 -6.56
CA LEU A 115 12.99 -7.36 -6.63
C LEU A 115 11.91 -8.30 -7.23
N LEU A 116 12.32 -9.35 -7.94
CA LEU A 116 11.43 -10.37 -8.51
C LEU A 116 11.18 -11.55 -7.57
N ALA A 117 11.84 -11.60 -6.41
CA ALA A 117 11.57 -12.63 -5.41
C ALA A 117 10.13 -12.49 -4.90
N ASN A 118 9.45 -13.62 -4.75
CA ASN A 118 8.10 -13.64 -4.21
C ASN A 118 8.12 -13.47 -2.70
N ASP A 119 7.19 -12.68 -2.18
CA ASP A 119 6.95 -12.52 -0.75
C ASP A 119 5.45 -12.65 -0.43
N VAL A 120 5.15 -12.76 0.85
CA VAL A 120 3.81 -12.59 1.41
C VAL A 120 3.59 -11.11 1.65
N LEU A 121 2.85 -10.47 0.74
CA LEU A 121 2.64 -9.02 0.72
C LEU A 121 1.65 -8.56 1.80
N PHE A 122 0.64 -9.38 2.09
CA PHE A 122 -0.39 -9.17 3.10
C PHE A 122 -1.07 -10.52 3.40
N LEU A 123 -1.62 -10.72 4.59
CA LEU A 123 -2.33 -11.94 4.97
C LEU A 123 -3.86 -11.84 4.85
N ILE A 124 -4.40 -10.63 4.74
CA ILE A 124 -5.86 -10.39 4.77
C ILE A 124 -6.42 -10.06 3.37
N PRO A 125 -7.60 -10.60 2.99
CA PRO A 125 -8.39 -11.62 3.69
C PRO A 125 -7.84 -13.04 3.54
N ARG A 126 -6.85 -13.21 2.65
CA ARG A 126 -6.01 -14.39 2.47
C ARG A 126 -4.60 -13.94 2.12
N PRO A 127 -3.56 -14.81 2.14
CA PRO A 127 -2.21 -14.44 1.75
C PRO A 127 -2.13 -13.90 0.32
N TRP A 128 -1.49 -12.74 0.14
CA TRP A 128 -1.23 -12.14 -1.17
C TRP A 128 0.21 -12.47 -1.52
N LEU A 129 0.39 -13.39 -2.44
CA LEU A 129 1.71 -13.77 -2.93
C LEU A 129 2.03 -13.00 -4.21
N GLY A 130 3.25 -12.47 -4.28
CA GLY A 130 3.72 -11.81 -5.48
C GLY A 130 5.15 -11.30 -5.36
N PRO A 131 5.74 -10.87 -6.48
CA PRO A 131 7.10 -10.35 -6.47
C PRO A 131 7.16 -8.99 -5.75
N VAL A 132 8.23 -8.74 -4.98
CA VAL A 132 8.39 -7.53 -4.15
C VAL A 132 8.32 -6.22 -4.95
N ILE A 133 8.66 -6.24 -6.23
CA ILE A 133 8.51 -5.08 -7.11
C ILE A 133 7.05 -4.62 -7.29
N ALA A 134 6.07 -5.51 -7.16
CA ALA A 134 4.67 -5.18 -7.35
C ALA A 134 4.14 -4.18 -6.29
N PRO A 135 4.28 -4.42 -4.97
CA PRO A 135 3.92 -3.42 -3.96
C PRO A 135 4.75 -2.15 -4.09
N ILE A 136 6.05 -2.23 -4.44
CA ILE A 136 6.88 -1.03 -4.65
C ILE A 136 6.29 -0.12 -5.74
N LEU A 137 5.89 -0.67 -6.89
CA LEU A 137 5.29 0.12 -7.97
C LEU A 137 3.93 0.71 -7.58
N ILE A 138 3.13 -0.03 -6.83
CA ILE A 138 1.86 0.46 -6.29
C ILE A 138 2.13 1.65 -5.35
N CYS A 139 3.07 1.51 -4.42
CA CYS A 139 3.45 2.56 -3.47
C CYS A 139 4.03 3.81 -4.15
N LEU A 140 4.87 3.66 -5.17
CA LEU A 140 5.34 4.79 -5.97
C LEU A 140 4.20 5.53 -6.70
N SER A 141 3.23 4.77 -7.22
CA SER A 141 2.04 5.32 -7.87
C SER A 141 1.14 6.07 -6.88
N LEU A 142 0.97 5.54 -5.68
CA LEU A 142 0.22 6.18 -4.60
C LEU A 142 0.90 7.46 -4.11
N ILE A 143 2.23 7.49 -3.97
CA ILE A 143 3.00 8.71 -3.65
C ILE A 143 2.77 9.76 -4.75
N PHE A 144 2.81 9.37 -6.02
CA PHE A 144 2.50 10.29 -7.12
C PHE A 144 1.09 10.85 -7.02
N ILE A 145 0.08 10.00 -6.73
CA ILE A 145 -1.30 10.41 -6.50
C ILE A 145 -1.42 11.39 -5.33
N THR A 146 -0.70 11.18 -4.21
CA THR A 146 -0.64 12.15 -3.10
C THR A 146 -0.25 13.53 -3.60
N PHE A 147 0.83 13.64 -4.37
CA PHE A 147 1.29 14.93 -4.88
C PHE A 147 0.29 15.57 -5.84
N LEU A 148 -0.40 14.78 -6.69
CA LEU A 148 -1.48 15.28 -7.54
C LEU A 148 -2.61 15.89 -6.71
N ILE A 149 -3.05 15.19 -5.66
CA ILE A 149 -4.16 15.64 -4.79
C ILE A 149 -3.77 16.90 -4.03
N LEU A 150 -2.61 16.91 -3.36
CA LEU A 150 -2.16 18.04 -2.55
C LEU A 150 -1.82 19.28 -3.39
N SER A 151 -1.43 19.09 -4.65
CA SER A 151 -1.20 20.21 -5.57
C SER A 151 -2.48 20.76 -6.21
N SER A 152 -3.62 20.09 -5.99
CA SER A 152 -4.91 20.56 -6.49
C SER A 152 -5.48 21.60 -5.52
N LYS A 153 -6.05 22.70 -6.04
CA LYS A 153 -6.72 23.73 -5.23
C LYS A 153 -8.07 23.28 -4.67
N LYS A 154 -8.38 21.98 -4.70
CA LYS A 154 -9.66 21.44 -4.24
C LYS A 154 -9.58 21.18 -2.76
N GLU A 155 -10.06 22.13 -1.98
CA GLU A 155 -10.21 21.95 -0.55
C GLU A 155 -11.66 21.52 -0.29
N ILE A 156 -11.84 20.33 0.29
CA ILE A 156 -13.14 19.78 0.73
C ILE A 156 -14.01 19.20 -0.41
N LEU A 157 -14.02 17.85 -0.53
CA LEU A 157 -15.11 17.14 -1.20
C LEU A 157 -16.22 16.86 -0.17
N SER A 158 -17.43 17.39 -0.39
CA SER A 158 -18.59 16.97 0.40
C SER A 158 -19.05 15.57 -0.02
N LEU A 159 -19.70 14.81 0.87
CA LEU A 159 -20.29 13.51 0.55
C LEU A 159 -21.24 13.57 -0.66
N LYS A 160 -22.01 14.66 -0.79
CA LYS A 160 -22.91 14.88 -1.94
C LYS A 160 -22.14 15.01 -3.26
N GLU A 161 -21.00 15.70 -3.23
CA GLU A 161 -20.14 15.83 -4.41
C GLU A 161 -19.49 14.50 -4.76
N LEU A 162 -19.05 13.73 -3.76
CA LEU A 162 -18.47 12.41 -3.94
C LEU A 162 -19.48 11.43 -4.58
N LEU A 163 -20.73 11.44 -4.11
CA LEU A 163 -21.84 10.66 -4.70
C LEU A 163 -22.18 11.10 -6.13
N LYS A 164 -22.14 12.41 -6.44
CA LYS A 164 -22.32 12.92 -7.81
C LYS A 164 -21.22 12.44 -8.75
N MET A 165 -20.08 12.03 -8.22
CA MET A 165 -18.91 11.54 -8.92
C MET A 165 -18.84 10.01 -8.98
N TRP A 166 -19.96 9.32 -8.77
CA TRP A 166 -20.08 7.86 -8.74
C TRP A 166 -19.37 7.11 -9.88
N LYS A 167 -19.36 7.65 -11.11
CA LYS A 167 -18.62 7.05 -12.24
C LYS A 167 -17.12 6.92 -11.95
N TYR A 168 -16.50 7.94 -11.34
CA TYR A 168 -15.10 7.90 -10.96
C TYR A 168 -14.86 6.96 -9.77
N LEU A 169 -15.82 6.88 -8.84
CA LEU A 169 -15.75 5.88 -7.77
C LEU A 169 -15.76 4.46 -8.34
N ILE A 170 -16.61 4.18 -9.33
CA ILE A 170 -16.60 2.89 -10.03
C ILE A 170 -15.24 2.63 -10.69
N TYR A 171 -14.68 3.61 -11.40
CA TYR A 171 -13.36 3.41 -12.03
C TYR A 171 -12.24 3.18 -11.01
N LEU A 172 -12.28 3.84 -9.85
CA LEU A 172 -11.35 3.56 -8.76
C LEU A 172 -11.55 2.16 -8.17
N LEU A 173 -12.80 1.72 -7.97
CA LEU A 173 -13.09 0.37 -7.51
C LEU A 173 -12.64 -0.69 -8.53
N VAL A 174 -12.81 -0.42 -9.83
CA VAL A 174 -12.29 -1.28 -10.90
C VAL A 174 -10.77 -1.31 -10.89
N ALA A 175 -10.10 -0.16 -10.76
CA ALA A 175 -8.64 -0.10 -10.66
C ALA A 175 -8.12 -0.93 -9.48
N ILE A 176 -8.72 -0.73 -8.30
CA ILE A 176 -8.39 -1.48 -7.08
C ILE A 176 -8.64 -2.97 -7.28
N TRP A 177 -9.80 -3.36 -7.83
CA TRP A 177 -10.12 -4.76 -8.09
C TRP A 177 -9.14 -5.40 -9.07
N VAL A 178 -8.79 -4.71 -10.15
CA VAL A 178 -7.84 -5.22 -11.15
C VAL A 178 -6.48 -5.47 -10.50
N ILE A 179 -5.98 -4.54 -9.68
CA ILE A 179 -4.74 -4.72 -8.91
C ILE A 179 -4.85 -5.91 -7.95
N ILE A 180 -5.88 -5.94 -7.10
CA ILE A 180 -6.06 -6.98 -6.08
C ILE A 180 -6.24 -8.35 -6.72
N SER A 181 -6.99 -8.44 -7.82
CA SER A 181 -7.24 -9.68 -8.54
C SER A 181 -5.95 -10.32 -9.06
N ALA A 182 -4.89 -9.53 -9.31
CA ALA A 182 -3.58 -10.03 -9.71
C ALA A 182 -2.94 -10.92 -8.64
N PHE A 183 -3.16 -10.60 -7.36
CA PHE A 183 -2.61 -11.32 -6.22
C PHE A 183 -3.58 -12.37 -5.69
N ILE A 184 -4.89 -12.07 -5.75
CA ILE A 184 -5.94 -12.95 -5.24
C ILE A 184 -6.21 -14.09 -6.23
N LEU A 185 -6.49 -13.83 -7.51
CA LEU A 185 -6.98 -14.88 -8.43
C LEU A 185 -5.90 -15.87 -8.91
N TRP A 186 -4.69 -15.74 -8.40
CA TRP A 186 -3.58 -16.68 -8.52
C TRP A 186 -3.40 -17.30 -9.93
N GLN A 187 -3.44 -16.46 -10.96
CA GLN A 187 -2.98 -16.90 -12.27
C GLN A 187 -1.45 -16.89 -12.25
N HIS A 188 -0.84 -18.07 -12.03
CA HIS A 188 0.61 -18.32 -11.89
C HIS A 188 1.53 -17.78 -12.99
N ARG A 189 1.04 -17.04 -13.97
CA ARG A 189 1.91 -16.42 -14.98
C ARG A 189 2.23 -15.01 -14.52
N LEU A 190 3.50 -14.79 -14.20
CA LEU A 190 4.11 -13.47 -13.99
C LEU A 190 3.51 -12.41 -14.94
N PHE A 191 3.34 -12.76 -16.21
CA PHE A 191 2.72 -11.92 -17.22
C PHE A 191 1.33 -11.37 -16.86
N TYR A 192 0.43 -12.20 -16.31
CA TYR A 192 -0.92 -11.76 -15.92
C TYR A 192 -0.90 -10.87 -14.67
N LEU A 193 0.00 -11.15 -13.72
CA LEU A 193 0.19 -10.29 -12.56
C LEU A 193 0.61 -8.88 -13.01
N TRP A 194 1.60 -8.82 -13.90
CA TRP A 194 2.12 -7.56 -14.44
C TRP A 194 1.08 -6.77 -15.24
N ASN A 195 0.35 -7.45 -16.13
CA ASN A 195 -0.70 -6.79 -16.91
C ASN A 195 -1.76 -6.17 -16.00
N ASN A 196 -2.24 -6.91 -15.00
CA ASN A 196 -3.28 -6.41 -14.11
C ASN A 196 -2.77 -5.27 -13.22
N VAL A 197 -1.59 -5.40 -12.61
CA VAL A 197 -1.02 -4.32 -11.76
C VAL A 197 -0.84 -3.05 -12.59
N ILE A 198 -0.25 -3.14 -13.78
CA ILE A 198 0.00 -1.99 -14.65
C ILE A 198 -1.32 -1.36 -15.12
N VAL A 199 -2.26 -2.16 -15.63
CA VAL A 199 -3.56 -1.67 -16.10
C VAL A 199 -4.33 -1.00 -14.96
N GLY A 200 -4.36 -1.60 -13.79
CA GLY A 200 -5.03 -1.04 -12.62
C GLY A 200 -4.40 0.29 -12.16
N ILE A 201 -3.07 0.39 -12.13
CA ILE A 201 -2.37 1.65 -11.83
C ILE A 201 -2.74 2.73 -12.84
N PHE A 202 -2.73 2.43 -14.14
CA PHE A 202 -3.09 3.39 -15.18
C PHE A 202 -4.54 3.87 -15.05
N ILE A 203 -5.50 2.95 -14.84
CA ILE A 203 -6.91 3.31 -14.63
C ILE A 203 -7.04 4.21 -13.38
N GLY A 204 -6.36 3.86 -12.29
CA GLY A 204 -6.38 4.63 -11.04
C GLY A 204 -5.86 6.05 -11.20
N ILE A 205 -4.62 6.20 -11.72
CA ILE A 205 -4.00 7.51 -11.94
C ILE A 205 -4.84 8.37 -12.89
N PHE A 206 -5.27 7.80 -14.02
CA PHE A 206 -6.07 8.53 -15.00
C PHE A 206 -7.41 8.98 -14.42
N THR A 207 -8.06 8.13 -13.63
CA THR A 207 -9.32 8.46 -12.94
C THR A 207 -9.14 9.61 -11.96
N ILE A 208 -8.10 9.58 -11.12
CA ILE A 208 -7.80 10.68 -10.19
C ILE A 208 -7.49 11.96 -10.97
N PHE A 209 -6.69 11.88 -12.04
CA PHE A 209 -6.37 13.03 -12.86
C PHE A 209 -7.62 13.71 -13.45
N LEU A 210 -8.54 12.92 -14.02
CA LEU A 210 -9.83 13.43 -14.52
C LEU A 210 -10.69 14.01 -13.40
N LEU A 211 -10.71 13.34 -12.24
CA LEU A 211 -11.42 13.78 -11.05
C LEU A 211 -10.94 15.17 -10.62
N LEU A 212 -9.64 15.43 -10.67
CA LEU A 212 -9.04 16.72 -10.31
C LEU A 212 -9.31 17.81 -11.38
N ARG A 213 -9.34 17.47 -12.69
CA ARG A 213 -9.57 18.46 -13.76
C ARG A 213 -11.00 18.98 -13.92
N LYS A 214 -12.04 18.17 -13.67
CA LYS A 214 -13.46 18.51 -14.00
C LYS A 214 -14.08 19.71 -13.23
N LYS A 215 -13.33 20.42 -12.40
CA LYS A 215 -13.82 21.57 -11.61
C LYS A 215 -12.93 22.82 -11.77
N GLN A 216 -12.03 22.82 -12.75
CA GLN A 216 -11.48 24.06 -13.31
C GLN A 216 -12.47 24.58 -14.35
#